data_AF-A0ABD1DZF2-F1
#
_entry.id   AF-A0ABD1DZF2-F1
#
_cell.length_a   1.000
_cell.length_b   1.000
_cell.length_c   1.000
_cell.angle_alpha   90.00
_cell.angle_beta   90.00
_cell.angle_gamma   90.00
#
_symmetry.space_group_name_H-M   'P 1'
#
loop_
_entity.id
_entity.type
_entity.pdbx_description
1 polymer ?
#
loop_
_entity_poly.entity_id
_entity_poly.type
_entity_poly.pdbx_seq_one_letter_code
_entity_poly.pdbx_strand_id
1 'polypeptide(L)'
;MEQDVIVRKAKEFVDSIKNEMVSYGYDNVYNSDQSGFNLELHAGRTLFLAGAKHVESIVQSKISTTHSYTVQPLISASGKLVSPLLVVLREPSGEFGPRVEQNLFRPENVYIMASKSGKLTTEHFKTWMTEVFIPNTGQKSLLLLDSWSGQCPAVIQAVYINDKDITARTIPAGTTGMIQPLDVFGFRVWKNFVRKFSDAVLLYNYDINLHERNNLIKLQSLVHNQLSSPRYTNLFKYSWFKSGYIEERPPEFENPVEYSFNTVASKCDLCNQVAVFKCGWCKKNLCFKHFFDEYHYCNTYNP
;
A
#
# COMPACT_ATOMS: atom_id res chain seq x y z
N MET A 1 -9.68 -19.25 -26.55
CA MET A 1 -9.70 -20.52 -25.80
C MET A 1 -9.03 -20.39 -24.43
N GLU A 2 -7.73 -20.09 -24.35
CA GLU A 2 -7.02 -19.94 -23.05
C GLU A 2 -7.51 -18.72 -22.25
N GLN A 3 -7.67 -17.57 -22.92
CA GLN A 3 -8.23 -16.36 -22.30
C GLN A 3 -9.66 -16.57 -21.78
N ASP A 4 -10.50 -17.28 -22.54
CA ASP A 4 -11.89 -17.55 -22.13
C ASP A 4 -11.96 -18.45 -20.89
N VAL A 5 -11.01 -19.37 -20.75
CA VAL A 5 -10.87 -20.22 -19.55
C VAL A 5 -10.47 -19.38 -18.33
N ILE A 6 -9.52 -18.45 -18.49
CA ILE A 6 -9.09 -17.54 -17.41
C ILE A 6 -10.26 -16.64 -16.96
N VAL A 7 -10.99 -16.05 -17.92
CA VAL A 7 -12.17 -15.21 -17.65
C VAL A 7 -13.25 -16.01 -16.93
N ARG A 8 -13.53 -17.24 -17.37
CA ARG A 8 -14.52 -18.10 -16.72
C ARG A 8 -14.12 -18.45 -15.29
N LYS A 9 -12.86 -18.86 -15.07
CA LYS A 9 -12.32 -19.13 -13.71
C LYS A 9 -12.43 -17.91 -12.80
N ALA A 10 -12.11 -16.73 -13.32
CA ALA A 10 -12.21 -15.49 -12.57
C ALA A 10 -13.66 -15.22 -12.14
N LYS A 11 -14.61 -15.38 -13.07
CA LYS A 11 -16.04 -15.20 -12.80
C LYS A 11 -16.57 -16.21 -11.78
N GLU A 12 -16.30 -17.50 -11.98
CA GLU A 12 -16.72 -18.57 -11.05
C GLU A 12 -16.19 -18.32 -9.63
N PHE A 13 -14.93 -17.88 -9.50
CA PHE A 13 -14.35 -17.52 -8.21
C PHE A 13 -15.06 -16.31 -7.58
N VAL A 14 -15.25 -15.22 -8.34
CA VAL A 14 -15.95 -14.03 -7.83
C VAL A 14 -17.37 -14.36 -7.37
N ASP A 15 -18.11 -15.12 -8.18
CA ASP A 15 -19.49 -15.51 -7.85
C ASP A 15 -19.55 -16.38 -6.58
N SER A 16 -18.59 -17.30 -6.39
CA SER A 16 -18.46 -18.06 -5.15
C SER A 16 -18.19 -17.16 -3.94
N ILE A 17 -17.21 -16.26 -4.05
CA ILE A 17 -16.83 -15.36 -2.96
C ILE A 17 -17.98 -14.43 -2.60
N LYS A 18 -18.71 -13.86 -3.55
CA LYS A 18 -19.88 -13.02 -3.30
C LYS A 18 -20.90 -13.70 -2.37
N ASN A 19 -21.20 -14.97 -2.63
CA ASN A 19 -22.12 -15.74 -1.81
C ASN A 19 -21.57 -15.95 -0.39
N GLU A 20 -20.27 -16.23 -0.26
CA GLU A 20 -19.62 -16.39 1.04
C GLU A 20 -19.60 -15.09 1.85
N MET A 21 -19.31 -13.95 1.22
CA MET A 21 -19.18 -12.62 1.85
C MET A 21 -20.40 -12.24 2.70
N VAL A 22 -21.60 -12.67 2.29
CA VAL A 22 -22.86 -12.42 3.03
C VAL A 22 -22.78 -12.92 4.47
N SER A 23 -22.13 -14.07 4.69
CA SER A 23 -22.02 -14.71 6.01
C SER A 23 -20.95 -14.09 6.93
N TYR A 24 -20.04 -13.28 6.38
CA TYR A 24 -18.97 -12.60 7.12
C TYR A 24 -19.28 -11.12 7.38
N GLY A 25 -20.01 -10.49 6.47
CA GLY A 25 -20.17 -9.03 6.42
C GLY A 25 -18.92 -8.33 5.87
N TYR A 26 -19.11 -7.22 5.16
CA TYR A 26 -18.02 -6.55 4.42
C TYR A 26 -16.87 -6.03 5.28
N ASP A 27 -17.10 -5.78 6.57
CA ASP A 27 -16.03 -5.41 7.51
C ASP A 27 -15.05 -6.54 7.83
N ASN A 28 -15.46 -7.80 7.63
CA ASN A 28 -14.68 -9.00 7.93
C ASN A 28 -14.23 -9.77 6.68
N VAL A 29 -14.39 -9.16 5.49
CA VAL A 29 -13.85 -9.70 4.24
C VAL A 29 -12.66 -8.85 3.85
N TYR A 30 -11.51 -9.46 3.69
CA TYR A 30 -10.24 -8.79 3.47
C TYR A 30 -9.54 -9.26 2.21
N ASN A 31 -8.75 -8.36 1.63
CA ASN A 31 -7.81 -8.65 0.58
C ASN A 31 -6.44 -8.06 0.94
N SER A 32 -5.40 -8.82 0.65
CA SER A 32 -4.02 -8.42 0.83
C SER A 32 -3.19 -8.92 -0.35
N ASP A 33 -2.17 -8.16 -0.71
CA ASP A 33 -1.16 -8.56 -1.69
C ASP A 33 0.11 -7.73 -1.52
N GLN A 34 1.20 -8.17 -2.14
CA GLN A 34 2.51 -7.56 -2.06
C GLN A 34 2.77 -6.65 -3.26
N SER A 35 3.36 -5.47 -3.01
CA SER A 35 3.87 -4.62 -4.09
C SER A 35 5.28 -4.14 -3.82
N GLY A 36 6.15 -4.36 -4.80
CA GLY A 36 7.47 -3.76 -4.83
C GLY A 36 7.40 -2.26 -5.15
N PHE A 37 8.16 -1.48 -4.39
CA PHE A 37 8.46 -0.07 -4.64
C PHE A 37 9.94 0.06 -4.91
N ASN A 38 10.31 0.59 -6.08
CA ASN A 38 11.69 1.01 -6.31
C ASN A 38 12.02 2.12 -5.31
N LEU A 39 13.26 2.15 -4.83
CA LEU A 39 13.70 3.23 -3.96
C LEU A 39 13.52 4.55 -4.71
N GLU A 40 14.09 4.67 -5.91
CA GLU A 40 13.92 5.82 -6.80
C GLU A 40 12.86 5.55 -7.88
N LEU A 41 11.70 6.21 -7.73
CA LEU A 41 10.65 6.23 -8.74
C LEU A 41 11.01 7.24 -9.82
N HIS A 42 11.25 6.77 -11.04
CA HIS A 42 11.48 7.62 -12.21
C HIS A 42 10.32 7.51 -13.21
N ALA A 43 10.13 8.56 -14.00
CA ALA A 43 9.20 8.50 -15.12
C ALA A 43 9.73 7.51 -16.17
N GLY A 44 8.87 6.62 -16.67
CA GLY A 44 9.22 5.71 -17.76
C GLY A 44 9.37 6.39 -19.14
N ARG A 45 9.33 7.72 -19.17
CA ARG A 45 9.42 8.55 -20.38
C ARG A 45 10.25 9.79 -20.06
N THR A 46 11.17 10.11 -20.95
CA THR A 46 12.01 11.32 -20.89
C THR A 46 11.67 12.21 -22.08
N LEU A 47 11.51 13.51 -21.84
CA LEU A 47 11.36 14.47 -22.93
C LEU A 47 12.72 14.63 -23.62
N PHE A 48 12.79 14.24 -24.89
CA PHE A 48 14.03 14.33 -25.68
C PHE A 48 13.73 14.54 -27.16
N LEU A 49 14.76 14.84 -27.94
CA LEU A 49 14.65 14.99 -29.40
C LEU A 49 14.14 13.72 -30.06
N ALA A 50 13.13 13.87 -30.91
CA ALA A 50 12.52 12.76 -31.65
C ALA A 50 13.57 12.06 -32.54
N GLY A 51 13.61 10.72 -32.49
CA GLY A 51 14.56 9.91 -33.25
C GLY A 51 15.91 9.67 -32.56
N ALA A 52 16.13 10.21 -31.36
CA ALA A 52 17.32 9.90 -30.58
C ALA A 52 17.36 8.41 -30.19
N LYS A 53 18.48 7.75 -30.51
CA LYS A 53 18.70 6.31 -30.22
C LYS A 53 19.10 6.05 -28.75
N HIS A 54 19.74 7.03 -28.12
CA HIS A 54 20.20 6.96 -26.74
C HIS A 54 19.77 8.24 -26.03
N VAL A 55 19.17 8.09 -24.85
CA VAL A 55 18.75 9.20 -24.00
C VAL A 55 19.37 8.97 -22.64
N GLU A 56 20.25 9.88 -22.24
CA GLU A 56 20.85 9.86 -20.91
C GLU A 56 19.92 10.55 -19.92
N SER A 57 19.80 9.98 -18.72
CA SER A 57 19.01 10.55 -17.63
C SER A 57 19.86 10.60 -16.38
N ILE A 58 19.76 11.70 -15.64
CA ILE A 58 20.35 11.82 -14.31
C ILE A 58 19.40 11.18 -13.32
N VAL A 59 19.94 10.30 -12.47
CA VAL A 59 19.24 9.67 -11.35
C VAL A 59 20.07 9.92 -10.10
N GLN A 60 19.44 9.93 -8.93
CA GLN A 60 20.18 10.09 -7.68
C GLN A 60 21.11 8.90 -7.44
N SER A 61 20.66 7.69 -7.75
CA SER A 61 21.51 6.49 -7.67
C SER A 61 21.01 5.34 -8.55
N LYS A 62 21.91 4.75 -9.32
CA LYS A 62 21.65 3.53 -10.10
C LYS A 62 21.25 2.32 -9.24
N ILE A 63 21.68 2.30 -7.98
CA ILE A 63 21.28 1.26 -7.01
C ILE A 63 19.83 1.50 -6.61
N SER A 64 19.45 2.74 -6.33
CA SER A 64 18.08 3.10 -5.94
C SER A 64 17.05 2.87 -7.05
N THR A 65 17.46 2.88 -8.33
CA THR A 65 16.58 2.51 -9.45
C THR A 65 16.42 1.00 -9.66
N THR A 66 17.31 0.18 -9.10
CA THR A 66 17.32 -1.29 -9.27
C THR A 66 16.94 -2.04 -8.00
N HIS A 67 17.01 -1.39 -6.83
CA HIS A 67 16.67 -1.96 -5.54
C HIS A 67 15.27 -1.51 -5.13
N SER A 68 14.53 -2.43 -4.55
CA SER A 68 13.16 -2.21 -4.09
C SER A 68 12.98 -2.71 -2.67
N TYR A 69 11.92 -2.19 -2.05
CA TYR A 69 11.32 -2.73 -0.84
C TYR A 69 9.90 -3.18 -1.17
N THR A 70 9.34 -4.03 -0.32
CA THR A 70 7.96 -4.50 -0.51
C THR A 70 7.06 -3.90 0.56
N VAL A 71 5.85 -3.51 0.15
CA VAL A 71 4.76 -3.23 1.08
C VAL A 71 3.65 -4.24 0.88
N GLN A 72 2.93 -4.57 1.95
CA GLN A 72 1.76 -5.43 1.88
C GLN A 72 0.62 -4.81 2.72
N PRO A 73 -0.27 -4.03 2.06
CA PRO A 73 -1.44 -3.45 2.70
C PRO A 73 -2.56 -4.48 2.85
N LEU A 74 -3.44 -4.24 3.81
CA LEU A 74 -4.65 -5.02 4.07
C LEU A 74 -5.87 -4.12 3.90
N ILE A 75 -6.80 -4.48 3.03
CA ILE A 75 -8.04 -3.72 2.82
C ILE A 75 -9.26 -4.59 3.10
N SER A 76 -10.29 -4.02 3.75
CA SER A 76 -11.60 -4.67 3.91
C SER A 76 -12.51 -4.38 2.72
N ALA A 77 -13.52 -5.24 2.50
CA ALA A 77 -14.59 -5.01 1.52
C ALA A 77 -15.45 -3.78 1.87
N SER A 78 -15.51 -3.40 3.15
CA SER A 78 -16.10 -2.13 3.59
C SER A 78 -15.24 -0.90 3.27
N GLY A 79 -14.07 -1.09 2.65
CA GLY A 79 -13.21 -0.01 2.20
C GLY A 79 -12.25 0.55 3.25
N LYS A 80 -12.05 -0.15 4.37
CA LYS A 80 -11.07 0.22 5.38
C LYS A 80 -9.68 -0.24 4.94
N LEU A 81 -8.71 0.67 4.94
CA LEU A 81 -7.29 0.32 4.90
C LEU A 81 -6.82 0.04 6.33
N VAL A 82 -6.53 -1.23 6.61
CA VAL A 82 -6.27 -1.77 7.94
C VAL A 82 -4.79 -1.59 8.31
N SER A 83 -4.54 -1.09 9.52
CA SER A 83 -3.20 -0.99 10.12
C SER A 83 -2.88 -2.25 10.95
N PRO A 84 -1.59 -2.58 11.12
CA PRO A 84 -0.44 -1.92 10.52
C PRO A 84 -0.18 -2.36 9.06
N LEU A 85 0.47 -1.49 8.29
CA LEU A 85 1.06 -1.83 6.99
C LEU A 85 2.30 -2.69 7.20
N LEU A 86 2.45 -3.80 6.47
CA LEU A 86 3.74 -4.49 6.43
C LEU A 86 4.69 -3.80 5.44
N VAL A 87 5.92 -3.53 5.89
CA VAL A 87 7.03 -3.06 5.05
C VAL A 87 8.22 -4.00 5.21
N VAL A 88 8.68 -4.57 4.11
CA VAL A 88 9.87 -5.44 4.06
C VAL A 88 11.01 -4.71 3.35
N LEU A 89 12.02 -4.37 4.13
CA LEU A 89 13.22 -3.69 3.65
C LEU A 89 14.27 -4.70 3.18
N ARG A 90 15.09 -4.27 2.21
CA ARG A 90 16.21 -5.07 1.75
C ARG A 90 17.43 -4.84 2.64
N GLU A 91 17.90 -5.88 3.30
CA GLU A 91 19.14 -5.87 4.09
C GLU A 91 20.10 -6.97 3.58
N PRO A 92 21.40 -6.71 3.38
CA PRO A 92 22.34 -7.70 2.83
C PRO A 92 22.40 -9.03 3.62
N SER A 93 22.34 -8.96 4.95
CA SER A 93 22.28 -10.13 5.84
C SER A 93 20.90 -10.79 5.84
N GLY A 94 19.85 -10.06 5.47
CA GLY A 94 18.46 -10.43 5.65
C GLY A 94 17.86 -9.99 6.97
N GLU A 95 18.63 -9.33 7.83
CA GLU A 95 18.23 -8.89 9.18
C GLU A 95 18.78 -7.49 9.46
N PHE A 96 18.15 -6.76 10.38
CA PHE A 96 18.69 -5.48 10.83
C PHE A 96 19.88 -5.72 11.77
N GLY A 97 21.03 -5.15 11.45
CA GLY A 97 22.17 -5.17 12.36
C GLY A 97 21.88 -4.40 13.66
N PRO A 98 22.57 -4.65 14.78
CA PRO A 98 22.23 -4.08 16.09
C PRO A 98 22.12 -2.56 16.13
N ARG A 99 23.02 -1.85 15.42
CA ARG A 99 22.98 -0.38 15.31
C ARG A 99 21.82 0.12 14.46
N VAL A 100 21.43 -0.63 13.42
CA VAL A 100 20.27 -0.28 12.60
C VAL A 100 19.01 -0.46 13.43
N GLU A 101 18.90 -1.58 14.12
CA GLU A 101 17.77 -1.92 14.99
C GLU A 101 17.53 -0.84 16.07
N GLN A 102 18.59 -0.38 16.73
CA GLN A 102 18.51 0.67 17.77
C GLN A 102 18.04 2.04 17.25
N ASN A 103 18.33 2.36 15.98
CA ASN A 103 18.02 3.67 15.38
C ASN A 103 16.84 3.61 14.42
N LEU A 104 16.17 2.47 14.31
CA LEU A 104 15.09 2.27 13.36
C LEU A 104 13.85 3.06 13.80
N PHE A 105 13.33 3.90 12.92
CA PHE A 105 12.05 4.56 13.14
C PHE A 105 10.93 3.51 13.08
N ARG A 106 10.18 3.33 14.17
CA ARG A 106 9.10 2.32 14.28
C ARG A 106 7.76 3.01 14.60
N PRO A 107 7.02 3.46 13.57
CA PRO A 107 5.70 4.05 13.79
C PRO A 107 4.63 2.97 14.05
N GLU A 108 3.62 3.30 14.86
CA GLU A 108 2.58 2.35 15.29
C GLU A 108 1.80 1.71 14.13
N ASN A 109 1.68 2.40 12.99
CA ASN A 109 0.91 1.93 11.85
C ASN A 109 1.73 1.15 10.81
N VAL A 110 2.99 0.81 11.10
CA VAL A 110 3.83 0.01 10.20
C VAL A 110 4.52 -1.11 10.97
N TYR A 111 4.36 -2.34 10.48
CA TYR A 111 5.14 -3.48 10.91
C TYR A 111 6.32 -3.66 9.96
N ILE A 112 7.55 -3.67 10.49
CA ILE A 112 8.77 -3.58 9.68
C ILE A 112 9.55 -4.89 9.78
N MET A 113 9.90 -5.46 8.63
CA MET A 113 10.76 -6.63 8.51
C MET A 113 11.94 -6.36 7.56
N ALA A 114 12.94 -7.23 7.60
CA ALA A 114 14.08 -7.22 6.71
C ALA A 114 14.16 -8.53 5.91
N SER A 115 14.61 -8.47 4.66
CA SER A 115 14.94 -9.66 3.88
C SER A 115 16.12 -9.40 2.94
N LYS A 116 16.79 -10.46 2.47
CA LYS A 116 17.98 -10.34 1.59
C LYS A 116 17.67 -9.66 0.25
N SER A 117 16.46 -9.88 -0.27
CA SER A 117 16.02 -9.40 -1.57
C SER A 117 15.05 -8.21 -1.50
N GLY A 118 14.54 -7.88 -0.30
CA GLY A 118 13.41 -6.97 -0.12
C GLY A 118 12.05 -7.59 -0.45
N LYS A 119 11.99 -8.88 -0.83
CA LYS A 119 10.76 -9.64 -1.06
C LYS A 119 10.39 -10.49 0.16
N LEU A 120 9.12 -10.90 0.26
CA LEU A 120 8.67 -11.80 1.32
C LEU A 120 9.12 -13.24 1.10
N THR A 121 9.32 -13.95 2.20
CA THR A 121 9.44 -15.42 2.26
C THR A 121 8.23 -16.00 2.99
N THR A 122 8.10 -17.33 3.02
CA THR A 122 7.05 -18.01 3.80
C THR A 122 7.07 -17.60 5.29
N GLU A 123 8.26 -17.42 5.87
CA GLU A 123 8.37 -16.95 7.27
C GLU A 123 7.87 -15.51 7.43
N HIS A 124 8.14 -14.63 6.46
CA HIS A 124 7.57 -13.28 6.48
C HIS A 124 6.05 -13.31 6.43
N PHE A 125 5.47 -14.20 5.64
CA PHE A 125 4.03 -14.37 5.56
C PHE A 125 3.44 -14.91 6.88
N LYS A 126 4.11 -15.86 7.55
CA LYS A 126 3.69 -16.32 8.89
C LYS A 126 3.74 -15.21 9.93
N THR A 127 4.80 -14.40 9.95
CA THR A 127 4.89 -13.23 10.82
C THR A 127 3.81 -12.21 10.49
N TRP A 128 3.54 -11.95 9.21
CA TRP A 128 2.43 -11.07 8.81
C TRP A 128 1.08 -11.60 9.29
N MET A 129 0.80 -12.90 9.16
CA MET A 129 -0.43 -13.50 9.65
C MET A 129 -0.58 -13.31 11.17
N THR A 130 0.46 -13.60 11.94
CA THR A 130 0.45 -13.58 13.41
C THR A 130 0.46 -12.17 14.02
N GLU A 131 1.25 -11.27 13.47
CA GLU A 131 1.51 -9.94 14.04
C GLU A 131 0.67 -8.83 13.40
N VAL A 132 0.19 -9.03 12.17
CA VAL A 132 -0.56 -8.01 11.41
C VAL A 132 -2.00 -8.43 11.16
N PHE A 133 -2.25 -9.58 10.53
CA PHE A 133 -3.61 -9.94 10.11
C PHE A 133 -4.48 -10.39 11.29
N ILE A 134 -4.06 -11.40 12.04
CA ILE A 134 -4.86 -12.00 13.12
C ILE A 134 -5.21 -10.97 14.22
N PRO A 135 -4.30 -10.11 14.72
CA PRO A 135 -4.65 -9.18 15.80
C PRO A 135 -5.64 -8.10 15.36
N ASN A 136 -5.65 -7.73 14.07
CA ASN A 136 -6.37 -6.55 13.56
C ASN A 136 -7.67 -6.88 12.80
N THR A 137 -8.13 -8.13 12.86
CA THR A 137 -9.34 -8.60 12.16
C THR A 137 -10.39 -9.19 13.10
N GLY A 138 -11.63 -9.33 12.64
CA GLY A 138 -12.75 -9.84 13.43
C GLY A 138 -12.64 -11.34 13.75
N GLN A 139 -13.51 -11.81 14.65
CA GLN A 139 -13.51 -13.21 15.12
C GLN A 139 -13.74 -14.21 13.98
N LYS A 140 -14.57 -13.86 13.01
CA LYS A 140 -14.87 -14.65 11.84
C LYS A 140 -14.52 -13.84 10.59
N SER A 141 -13.48 -14.23 9.86
CA SER A 141 -12.91 -13.42 8.78
C SER A 141 -12.64 -14.23 7.51
N LEU A 142 -12.89 -13.62 6.36
CA LEU A 142 -12.56 -14.15 5.04
C LEU A 142 -11.38 -13.37 4.45
N LEU A 143 -10.30 -14.05 4.09
CA LEU A 143 -9.09 -13.45 3.52
C LEU A 143 -8.85 -13.92 2.09
N LEU A 144 -8.79 -12.99 1.13
CA LEU A 144 -8.46 -13.26 -0.27
C LEU A 144 -6.99 -12.95 -0.55
N LEU A 145 -6.27 -13.93 -1.08
CA LEU A 145 -4.83 -13.87 -1.36
C LEU A 145 -4.50 -14.31 -2.78
N ASP A 146 -3.33 -13.94 -3.28
CA ASP A 146 -2.84 -14.40 -4.58
C ASP A 146 -2.42 -15.88 -4.57
N SER A 147 -2.18 -16.45 -5.76
CA SER A 147 -1.73 -17.85 -5.94
C SER A 147 -0.23 -18.04 -5.69
N TRP A 148 0.41 -17.27 -4.80
CA TRP A 148 1.83 -17.46 -4.50
C TRP A 148 2.04 -18.71 -3.62
N SER A 149 3.02 -19.55 -3.98
CA SER A 149 3.31 -20.81 -3.28
C SER A 149 3.71 -20.63 -1.81
N GLY A 150 4.21 -19.44 -1.43
CA GLY A 150 4.51 -19.09 -0.04
C GLY A 150 3.26 -18.88 0.84
N GLN A 151 2.07 -18.75 0.24
CA GLN A 151 0.78 -18.50 0.90
C GLN A 151 -0.14 -19.73 0.81
N CYS A 152 0.42 -20.94 0.85
CA CYS A 152 -0.37 -22.16 0.69
C CYS A 152 -1.21 -22.48 1.93
N PRO A 153 -2.32 -23.24 1.80
CA PRO A 153 -3.20 -23.58 2.91
C PRO A 153 -2.49 -24.22 4.11
N ALA A 154 -1.44 -25.02 3.86
CA ALA A 154 -0.65 -25.64 4.92
C ALA A 154 0.09 -24.61 5.79
N VAL A 155 0.56 -23.49 5.21
CA VAL A 155 1.19 -22.40 5.95
C VAL A 155 0.17 -21.67 6.81
N ILE A 156 -1.03 -21.44 6.27
CA ILE A 156 -2.13 -20.79 6.99
C ILE A 156 -2.60 -21.65 8.17
N GLN A 157 -2.71 -22.97 7.97
CA GLN A 157 -3.04 -23.93 9.04
C GLN A 157 -1.94 -24.06 10.09
N ALA A 158 -0.67 -23.88 9.71
CA ALA A 158 0.46 -23.94 10.63
C ALA A 158 0.59 -22.69 11.51
N VAL A 159 -0.04 -21.57 11.12
CA VAL A 159 -0.10 -20.37 11.95
C VAL A 159 -1.14 -20.58 13.04
N TYR A 160 -0.75 -20.39 14.30
CA TYR A 160 -1.67 -20.48 15.44
C TYR A 160 -2.75 -19.41 15.30
N ILE A 161 -3.99 -19.85 15.10
CA ILE A 161 -5.15 -18.96 15.02
C ILE A 161 -5.68 -18.85 16.46
N ASN A 162 -5.41 -17.71 17.11
CA ASN A 162 -5.85 -17.35 18.47
C ASN A 162 -7.39 -17.37 18.62
N ASP A 163 -8.01 -18.54 18.64
CA ASP A 163 -9.47 -18.78 18.71
C ASP A 163 -10.33 -18.16 17.59
N LYS A 164 -9.73 -17.48 16.60
CA LYS A 164 -10.45 -16.88 15.46
C LYS A 164 -10.80 -17.92 14.38
N ASP A 165 -11.95 -17.74 13.74
CA ASP A 165 -12.36 -18.48 12.55
C ASP A 165 -11.91 -17.70 11.30
N ILE A 166 -10.77 -18.10 10.74
CA ILE A 166 -10.20 -17.45 9.56
C ILE A 166 -10.28 -18.40 8.38
N THR A 167 -11.04 -18.00 7.37
CA THR A 167 -11.09 -18.69 6.09
C THR A 167 -10.25 -17.94 5.07
N ALA A 168 -9.25 -18.60 4.49
CA ALA A 168 -8.48 -18.06 3.38
C ALA A 168 -8.96 -18.64 2.04
N ARG A 169 -8.99 -17.80 1.01
CA ARG A 169 -9.31 -18.18 -0.37
C ARG A 169 -8.23 -17.67 -1.31
N THR A 170 -7.72 -18.58 -2.13
CA THR A 170 -6.67 -18.29 -3.10
C THR A 170 -7.28 -17.87 -4.43
N ILE A 171 -6.99 -16.65 -4.86
CA ILE A 171 -7.38 -16.11 -6.17
C ILE A 171 -6.70 -16.94 -7.26
N PRO A 172 -7.43 -17.47 -8.26
CA PRO A 172 -6.87 -18.36 -9.28
C PRO A 172 -5.69 -17.73 -10.05
N ALA A 173 -4.66 -18.53 -10.29
CA ALA A 173 -3.50 -18.08 -11.07
C ALA A 173 -3.90 -17.52 -12.45
N GLY A 174 -3.25 -16.42 -12.84
CA GLY A 174 -3.52 -15.72 -14.11
C GLY A 174 -4.73 -14.76 -14.08
N THR A 175 -5.48 -14.70 -12.98
CA THR A 175 -6.67 -13.83 -12.86
C THR A 175 -6.41 -12.54 -12.06
N THR A 176 -5.23 -12.38 -11.47
CA THR A 176 -4.86 -11.28 -10.56
C THR A 176 -5.21 -9.90 -11.13
N GLY A 177 -4.79 -9.59 -12.36
CA GLY A 177 -5.09 -8.30 -12.99
C GLY A 177 -6.57 -8.04 -13.31
N MET A 178 -7.45 -9.02 -13.11
CA MET A 178 -8.89 -8.92 -13.33
C MET A 178 -9.67 -8.82 -12.02
N ILE A 179 -9.29 -9.61 -11.01
CA ILE A 179 -10.12 -9.81 -9.82
C ILE A 179 -9.36 -9.61 -8.50
N GLN A 180 -8.09 -9.22 -8.49
CA GLN A 180 -7.40 -8.86 -7.26
C GLN A 180 -7.65 -7.35 -6.98
N PRO A 181 -8.33 -6.94 -5.90
CA PRO A 181 -8.68 -5.52 -5.63
C PRO A 181 -7.50 -4.52 -5.58
N LEU A 182 -6.43 -4.85 -4.86
CA LEU A 182 -5.20 -4.05 -4.81
C LEU A 182 -4.54 -3.89 -6.19
N ASP A 183 -4.42 -4.94 -7.02
CA ASP A 183 -3.83 -4.84 -8.36
C ASP A 183 -4.73 -4.10 -9.35
N VAL A 184 -6.02 -4.39 -9.31
CA VAL A 184 -7.02 -3.77 -10.21
C VAL A 184 -7.12 -2.26 -9.99
N PHE A 185 -6.89 -1.79 -8.75
CA PHE A 185 -7.01 -0.37 -8.44
C PHE A 185 -6.14 0.15 -7.27
N GLY A 186 -6.08 -0.55 -6.14
CA GLY A 186 -5.48 -0.02 -4.89
C GLY A 186 -4.02 0.42 -5.01
N PHE A 187 -3.13 -0.42 -5.54
CA PHE A 187 -1.70 -0.11 -5.69
C PHE A 187 -1.44 1.06 -6.62
N ARG A 188 -2.29 1.28 -7.64
CA ARG A 188 -2.15 2.43 -8.54
C ARG A 188 -2.31 3.74 -7.78
N VAL A 189 -3.29 3.81 -6.88
CA VAL A 189 -3.52 4.99 -6.04
C VAL A 189 -2.32 5.22 -5.14
N TRP A 190 -1.86 4.17 -4.45
CA TRP A 190 -0.72 4.22 -3.55
C TRP A 190 0.56 4.71 -4.22
N LYS A 191 0.91 4.09 -5.36
CA LYS A 191 2.11 4.43 -6.13
C LYS A 191 2.06 5.85 -6.67
N ASN A 192 0.90 6.32 -7.11
CA ASN A 192 0.74 7.70 -7.57
C ASN A 192 0.91 8.71 -6.43
N PHE A 193 0.42 8.38 -5.22
CA PHE A 193 0.60 9.23 -4.04
C PHE A 193 2.07 9.34 -3.65
N VAL A 194 2.78 8.21 -3.53
CA VAL A 194 4.22 8.18 -3.24
C VAL A 194 5.00 8.95 -4.31
N ARG A 195 4.70 8.71 -5.60
CA ARG A 195 5.35 9.42 -6.71
C ARG A 195 5.15 10.93 -6.61
N LYS A 196 3.91 11.41 -6.42
CA LYS A 196 3.62 12.84 -6.34
C LYS A 196 4.36 13.49 -5.17
N PHE A 197 4.47 12.80 -4.03
CA PHE A 197 5.26 13.27 -2.91
C PHE A 197 6.75 13.38 -3.25
N SER A 198 7.33 12.35 -3.88
CA SER A 198 8.72 12.38 -4.36
C SER A 198 8.96 13.49 -5.39
N ASP A 199 8.03 13.72 -6.31
CA ASP A 199 8.09 14.81 -7.29
C ASP A 199 8.10 16.18 -6.59
N ALA A 200 7.30 16.35 -5.52
CA ALA A 200 7.32 17.58 -4.73
C ALA A 200 8.66 17.78 -4.02
N VAL A 201 9.26 16.71 -3.49
CA VAL A 201 10.60 16.77 -2.88
C VAL A 201 11.64 17.31 -3.86
N LEU A 202 11.62 16.79 -5.08
CA LEU A 202 12.52 17.21 -6.15
C LEU A 202 12.23 18.63 -6.63
N LEU A 203 10.96 18.96 -6.88
CA LEU A 203 10.55 20.26 -7.44
C LEU A 203 10.93 21.44 -6.53
N TYR A 204 10.75 21.27 -5.21
CA TYR A 204 11.08 22.29 -4.23
C TYR A 204 12.52 22.19 -3.71
N ASN A 205 13.32 21.25 -4.25
CA ASN A 205 14.72 21.04 -3.93
C ASN A 205 14.96 20.89 -2.41
N TYR A 206 14.16 20.05 -1.74
CA TYR A 206 14.37 19.73 -0.34
C TYR A 206 15.59 18.82 -0.19
N ASP A 207 16.49 19.15 0.73
CA ASP A 207 17.70 18.38 1.03
C ASP A 207 17.35 17.15 1.89
N ILE A 208 16.76 16.14 1.24
CA ILE A 208 16.36 14.91 1.88
C ILE A 208 16.49 13.71 0.94
N ASN A 209 17.06 12.63 1.47
CA ASN A 209 17.10 11.35 0.78
C ASN A 209 15.93 10.46 1.25
N LEU A 210 14.88 10.38 0.43
CA LEU A 210 13.72 9.53 0.69
C LEU A 210 14.05 8.03 0.67
N HIS A 211 15.20 7.65 0.14
CA HIS A 211 15.65 6.25 0.04
C HIS A 211 16.35 5.78 1.31
N GLU A 212 16.69 6.68 2.23
CA GLU A 212 17.17 6.30 3.54
C GLU A 212 16.08 5.58 4.32
N ARG A 213 16.51 4.55 5.07
CA ARG A 213 15.63 3.60 5.75
C ARG A 213 14.51 4.28 6.55
N ASN A 214 14.86 5.21 7.42
CA ASN A 214 13.89 5.88 8.29
C ASN A 214 12.98 6.84 7.50
N ASN A 215 13.50 7.51 6.46
CA ASN A 215 12.69 8.37 5.61
C ASN A 215 11.70 7.57 4.77
N LEU A 216 12.10 6.39 4.28
CA LEU A 216 11.23 5.46 3.57
C LEU A 216 10.11 4.93 4.48
N ILE A 217 10.45 4.48 5.69
CA ILE A 217 9.45 4.03 6.67
C ILE A 217 8.50 5.17 7.01
N LYS A 218 9.02 6.36 7.28
CA LYS A 218 8.24 7.57 7.57
C LYS A 218 7.30 7.91 6.41
N LEU A 219 7.78 7.86 5.17
CA LEU A 219 6.98 8.08 3.97
C LEU A 219 5.84 7.07 3.87
N GLN A 220 6.12 5.77 3.97
CA GLN A 220 5.09 4.74 3.88
C GLN A 220 4.09 4.80 5.02
N SER A 221 4.56 5.12 6.23
CA SER A 221 3.71 5.36 7.40
C SER A 221 2.75 6.52 7.18
N LEU A 222 3.24 7.68 6.69
CA LEU A 222 2.39 8.83 6.39
C LEU A 222 1.42 8.52 5.25
N VAL A 223 1.87 7.88 4.16
CA VAL A 223 1.00 7.50 3.04
C VAL A 223 -0.12 6.57 3.50
N HIS A 224 0.22 5.52 4.27
CA HIS A 224 -0.77 4.61 4.86
C HIS A 224 -1.76 5.38 5.74
N ASN A 225 -1.27 6.23 6.66
CA ASN A 225 -2.12 7.07 7.50
C ASN A 225 -3.06 7.92 6.65
N GLN A 226 -2.57 8.66 5.66
CA GLN A 226 -3.40 9.53 4.84
C GLN A 226 -4.45 8.75 4.04
N LEU A 227 -4.07 7.61 3.43
CA LEU A 227 -5.01 6.75 2.71
C LEU A 227 -6.02 6.04 3.64
N SER A 228 -5.69 5.85 4.92
CA SER A 228 -6.62 5.32 5.93
C SER A 228 -7.67 6.34 6.40
N SER A 229 -7.61 7.60 5.96
CA SER A 229 -8.65 8.60 6.28
C SER A 229 -10.05 8.13 5.83
N PRO A 230 -11.12 8.37 6.63
CA PRO A 230 -12.49 8.11 6.21
C PRO A 230 -12.87 8.74 4.87
N ARG A 231 -12.16 9.81 4.46
CA ARG A 231 -12.28 10.43 3.12
C ARG A 231 -12.16 9.43 1.97
N TYR A 232 -11.34 8.40 2.15
CA TYR A 232 -10.97 7.45 1.10
C TYR A 232 -11.59 6.06 1.29
N THR A 233 -12.58 5.91 2.18
CA THR A 233 -13.28 4.63 2.35
C THR A 233 -13.92 4.15 1.03
N ASN A 234 -14.59 5.04 0.32
CA ASN A 234 -15.23 4.72 -0.96
C ASN A 234 -14.21 4.37 -2.06
N LEU A 235 -12.97 4.87 -1.96
CA LEU A 235 -11.89 4.54 -2.89
C LEU A 235 -11.52 3.06 -2.81
N PHE A 236 -11.38 2.51 -1.59
CA PHE A 236 -11.09 1.09 -1.43
C PHE A 236 -12.33 0.23 -1.69
N LYS A 237 -13.55 0.67 -1.32
CA LYS A 237 -14.77 -0.02 -1.79
C LYS A 237 -14.79 -0.13 -3.33
N TYR A 238 -14.32 0.91 -4.02
CA TYR A 238 -14.28 0.92 -5.48
C TYR A 238 -13.31 -0.11 -6.04
N SER A 239 -12.21 -0.43 -5.35
CA SER A 239 -11.35 -1.56 -5.75
C SER A 239 -12.10 -2.90 -5.75
N TRP A 240 -12.93 -3.15 -4.74
CA TRP A 240 -13.74 -4.37 -4.67
C TRP A 240 -14.86 -4.41 -5.72
N PHE A 241 -15.53 -3.28 -5.96
CA PHE A 241 -16.51 -3.14 -7.04
C PHE A 241 -15.87 -3.39 -8.41
N LYS A 242 -14.71 -2.76 -8.68
CA LYS A 242 -14.02 -2.89 -9.97
C LYS A 242 -13.49 -4.30 -10.22
N SER A 243 -13.16 -5.04 -9.16
CA SER A 243 -12.82 -6.47 -9.22
C SER A 243 -14.03 -7.40 -9.30
N GLY A 244 -15.25 -6.86 -9.23
CA GLY A 244 -16.50 -7.59 -9.40
C GLY A 244 -17.11 -8.19 -8.14
N TYR A 245 -16.47 -8.08 -6.96
CA TYR A 245 -16.99 -8.67 -5.71
C TYR A 245 -18.16 -7.90 -5.10
N ILE A 246 -18.22 -6.59 -5.35
CA ILE A 246 -19.34 -5.75 -4.92
C ILE A 246 -20.12 -5.33 -6.16
N GLU A 247 -21.44 -5.48 -6.12
CA GLU A 247 -22.32 -5.18 -7.25
C GLU A 247 -22.67 -3.71 -7.35
N GLU A 248 -22.93 -3.09 -6.20
CA GLU A 248 -23.25 -1.68 -6.13
C GLU A 248 -21.99 -0.83 -6.23
N ARG A 249 -21.99 0.12 -7.18
CA ARG A 249 -20.91 1.08 -7.29
C ARG A 249 -20.91 1.99 -6.06
N PRO A 250 -19.80 2.13 -5.33
CA PRO A 250 -19.75 3.02 -4.18
C PRO A 250 -19.93 4.49 -4.61
N PRO A 251 -20.36 5.37 -3.69
CA PRO A 251 -20.47 6.80 -3.97
C PRO A 251 -19.15 7.40 -4.46
N GLU A 252 -19.24 8.55 -5.10
CA GLU A 252 -18.07 9.27 -5.56
C GLU A 252 -17.08 9.56 -4.42
N PHE A 253 -15.81 9.62 -4.79
CA PHE A 253 -14.70 9.85 -3.87
C PHE A 253 -13.66 10.75 -4.51
N GLU A 254 -12.98 11.51 -3.66
CA GLU A 254 -11.90 12.38 -4.09
C GLU A 254 -10.66 11.56 -4.43
N ASN A 255 -9.95 11.94 -5.49
CA ASN A 255 -8.65 11.35 -5.79
C ASN A 255 -7.64 11.83 -4.74
N PRO A 256 -6.92 10.93 -4.03
CA PRO A 256 -6.00 11.33 -2.97
C PRO A 256 -4.88 12.27 -3.42
N VAL A 257 -4.40 12.10 -4.66
CA VAL A 257 -3.35 12.96 -5.23
C VAL A 257 -3.89 14.35 -5.52
N GLU A 258 -5.04 14.43 -6.20
CA GLU A 258 -5.69 15.71 -6.50
C GLU A 258 -6.00 16.47 -5.20
N TYR A 259 -6.61 15.79 -4.24
CA TYR A 259 -6.95 16.36 -2.95
C TYR A 259 -5.72 16.88 -2.20
N SER A 260 -4.73 16.01 -2.00
CA SER A 260 -3.63 16.28 -1.07
C SER A 260 -2.54 17.16 -1.66
N PHE A 261 -2.42 17.26 -2.98
CA PHE A 261 -1.34 18.02 -3.63
C PHE A 261 -1.82 19.13 -4.56
N ASN A 262 -3.00 19.02 -5.17
CA ASN A 262 -3.49 20.02 -6.13
C ASN A 262 -4.52 20.99 -5.54
N THR A 263 -5.15 20.68 -4.40
CA THR A 263 -6.06 21.59 -3.67
C THR A 263 -5.43 22.30 -2.47
N VAL A 264 -4.09 22.31 -2.42
CA VAL A 264 -3.30 22.89 -1.33
C VAL A 264 -3.34 24.42 -1.40
N ALA A 265 -3.59 25.06 -0.26
CA ALA A 265 -3.50 26.52 -0.15
C ALA A 265 -2.05 27.00 -0.31
N SER A 266 -1.85 28.29 -0.60
CA SER A 266 -0.49 28.82 -0.79
C SER A 266 0.38 28.81 0.48
N LYS A 267 -0.25 28.79 1.66
CA LYS A 267 0.43 28.93 2.96
C LYS A 267 0.12 27.77 3.88
N CYS A 268 1.11 27.41 4.68
CA CYS A 268 1.00 26.43 5.74
C CYS A 268 0.26 27.02 6.93
N ASP A 269 -0.74 26.28 7.42
CA ASP A 269 -1.60 26.70 8.53
C ASP A 269 -0.86 26.79 9.88
N LEU A 270 0.37 26.25 9.96
CA LEU A 270 1.18 26.21 11.19
C LEU A 270 2.30 27.25 11.22
N CYS A 271 2.81 27.70 10.06
CA CYS A 271 3.96 28.61 10.02
C CYS A 271 3.99 29.61 8.85
N ASN A 272 2.94 29.71 8.05
CA ASN A 272 2.84 30.59 6.88
C ASN A 272 3.88 30.37 5.76
N GLN A 273 4.75 29.35 5.85
CA GLN A 273 5.61 28.90 4.73
C GLN A 273 4.79 28.32 3.59
N VAL A 274 5.38 28.13 2.41
CA VAL A 274 4.68 27.50 1.28
C VAL A 274 4.17 26.11 1.67
N ALA A 275 2.86 25.90 1.58
CA ALA A 275 2.28 24.58 1.77
C ALA A 275 2.42 23.75 0.49
N VAL A 276 2.73 22.47 0.67
CA VAL A 276 2.95 21.50 -0.42
C VAL A 276 2.05 20.28 -0.27
N PHE A 277 1.31 20.20 0.84
CA PHE A 277 0.47 19.07 1.19
C PHE A 277 -0.78 19.51 1.93
N LYS A 278 -1.91 18.84 1.69
CA LYS A 278 -3.15 19.02 2.43
C LYS A 278 -3.56 17.70 3.08
N CYS A 279 -3.72 17.72 4.39
CA CYS A 279 -4.00 16.52 5.18
C CYS A 279 -5.40 15.96 4.87
N GLY A 280 -5.46 14.68 4.49
CA GLY A 280 -6.69 13.94 4.22
C GLY A 280 -7.60 13.76 5.45
N TRP A 281 -7.05 13.96 6.66
CA TRP A 281 -7.77 13.89 7.93
C TRP A 281 -8.29 15.26 8.37
N CYS A 282 -7.39 16.16 8.78
CA CYS A 282 -7.78 17.43 9.40
C CYS A 282 -7.95 18.60 8.42
N LYS A 283 -7.73 18.38 7.11
CA LYS A 283 -7.76 19.41 6.04
C LYS A 283 -6.70 20.51 6.12
N LYS A 284 -5.78 20.46 7.10
CA LYS A 284 -4.71 21.46 7.22
C LYS A 284 -3.79 21.44 6.01
N ASN A 285 -3.41 22.62 5.55
CA ASN A 285 -2.37 22.84 4.56
C ASN A 285 -1.02 22.92 5.27
N LEU A 286 -0.09 22.07 4.87
CA LEU A 286 1.17 21.83 5.54
C LEU A 286 2.33 22.06 4.58
N CYS A 287 3.37 22.76 5.05
CA CYS A 287 4.66 22.75 4.37
C CYS A 287 5.35 21.40 4.62
N PHE A 288 6.43 21.15 3.87
CA PHE A 288 7.18 19.90 3.97
C PHE A 288 7.63 19.59 5.39
N LYS A 289 8.19 20.58 6.10
CA LYS A 289 8.64 20.44 7.48
C LYS A 289 7.54 19.91 8.41
N HIS A 290 6.38 20.57 8.38
CA HIS A 290 5.27 20.20 9.27
C HIS A 290 4.65 18.86 8.91
N PHE A 291 4.60 18.50 7.62
CA PHE A 291 4.05 17.22 7.21
C PHE A 291 5.02 16.05 7.44
N PHE A 292 6.27 16.19 6.99
CA PHE A 292 7.24 15.11 6.92
C PHE A 292 8.28 15.15 8.04
N ASP A 293 9.04 16.24 8.18
CA ASP A 293 10.14 16.31 9.15
C ASP A 293 9.63 16.13 10.58
N GLU A 294 8.56 16.86 10.92
CA GLU A 294 7.88 16.79 12.22
C GLU A 294 6.89 15.61 12.32
N TYR A 295 6.74 14.83 11.25
CA TYR A 295 5.92 13.62 11.19
C TYR A 295 4.45 13.87 11.58
N HIS A 296 3.68 14.47 10.67
CA HIS A 296 2.26 14.76 10.86
C HIS A 296 1.39 13.50 10.82
N TYR A 297 1.36 12.77 11.93
CA TYR A 297 0.47 11.64 12.11
C TYR A 297 -0.90 12.11 12.63
N CYS A 298 -1.92 12.13 11.77
CA CYS A 298 -3.23 12.69 12.10
C CYS A 298 -4.32 11.62 12.13
N ASN A 299 -5.15 11.64 13.17
CA ASN A 299 -6.31 10.76 13.34
C ASN A 299 -7.63 11.53 13.51
N THR A 300 -7.60 12.86 13.41
CA THR A 300 -8.78 13.72 13.57
C THR A 300 -9.40 13.98 12.21
N TYR A 301 -10.50 13.28 11.91
CA TYR A 301 -11.20 13.46 10.64
C TYR A 301 -12.12 14.68 10.67
N ASN A 302 -11.90 15.57 9.71
CA ASN A 302 -12.76 16.69 9.38
C ASN A 302 -13.44 16.38 8.03
N PRO A 303 -14.76 16.12 7.99
CA PRO A 303 -15.51 15.75 6.78
C PRO A 303 -15.40 16.80 5.66
#